data_AF-A0A7S2GI56-F1
#
_entry.id   AF-A0A7S2GI56-F1
#
_cell.length_a   1.000
_cell.length_b   1.000
_cell.length_c   1.000
_cell.angle_alpha   90.00
_cell.angle_beta   90.00
_cell.angle_gamma   90.00
#
_symmetry.space_group_name_H-M   'P 1'
#
loop_
_entity.id
_entity.type
_entity.pdbx_description
1 polymer ?
#
loop_
_entity_poly.entity_id
_entity_poly.type
_entity_poly.pdbx_seq_one_letter_code
_entity_poly.pdbx_strand_id
1 'polypeptide(L)'
;MQAAPFGQELSARMDEGGQAQWRSTGGSVQSSMSAFGSSMSLRKATQSCSSQIGGRRSNIDLSALTLVHPDNFQLPVVRLGTSGGTAPFFQLVLGDAQEFSADYFIGKDLLRAEGEVTFYEQVLGLVNRAGGSQTSLTCCGLAPLLSYMLEYAGVVECQAEGEGQSTQQLLVMRNMRDGCKCLRMLDVKIGERTADAGWQGKSSVSAFKQGLLDGLTTSQSEGFRVEGFDGAPKA
;
A
#
# COMPACT_ATOMS: atom_id res chain seq x y z
N MET A 1 -38.10 -8.14 8.34
CA MET A 1 -36.94 -7.26 8.07
C MET A 1 -37.35 -6.29 6.98
N GLN A 2 -37.71 -5.06 7.37
CA GLN A 2 -38.12 -3.99 6.45
C GLN A 2 -36.88 -3.20 6.02
N ALA A 3 -36.70 -3.03 4.72
CA ALA A 3 -35.65 -2.20 4.15
C ALA A 3 -36.00 -0.72 4.35
N ALA A 4 -35.02 0.07 4.81
CA ALA A 4 -35.13 1.52 4.88
C ALA A 4 -34.85 2.13 3.49
N PRO A 5 -35.60 3.16 3.04
CA PRO A 5 -35.32 3.84 1.79
C PRO A 5 -34.19 4.86 1.99
N PHE A 6 -33.16 4.75 1.16
CA PHE A 6 -32.12 5.77 0.99
C PHE A 6 -32.58 6.75 -0.09
N GLY A 7 -33.01 7.93 0.32
CA GLY A 7 -33.35 9.03 -0.57
C GLY A 7 -33.23 10.33 0.22
N GLN A 8 -32.10 11.03 0.07
CA GLN A 8 -31.98 12.40 0.57
C GLN A 8 -32.50 13.33 -0.53
N GLU A 9 -33.64 13.99 -0.24
CA GLU A 9 -34.14 15.11 -1.04
C GLU A 9 -33.25 16.33 -0.85
N LEU A 10 -32.73 16.85 -1.96
CA LEU A 10 -32.14 18.19 -2.02
C LEU A 10 -33.28 19.20 -2.23
N SER A 11 -33.70 19.86 -1.15
CA SER A 11 -34.63 21.00 -1.22
C SER A 11 -33.84 22.31 -1.23
N ALA A 12 -33.86 23.02 -2.36
CA ALA A 12 -33.39 24.41 -2.44
C ALA A 12 -34.51 25.35 -1.96
N ARG A 13 -34.24 26.16 -0.93
CA ARG A 13 -35.06 27.34 -0.60
C ARG A 13 -34.35 28.58 -1.12
N MET A 14 -35.06 29.36 -1.93
CA MET A 14 -34.65 30.70 -2.36
C MET A 14 -35.16 31.70 -1.33
N ASP A 15 -34.25 32.43 -0.69
CA ASP A 15 -34.60 33.61 0.09
C ASP A 15 -34.51 34.86 -0.82
N GLU A 16 -35.36 35.86 -0.56
CA GLU A 16 -35.57 37.07 -1.38
C GLU A 16 -34.34 38.02 -1.50
N GLY A 17 -33.16 37.59 -1.06
CA GLY A 17 -31.90 38.33 -1.14
C GLY A 17 -30.93 37.87 -2.24
N GLY A 18 -31.27 36.89 -3.07
CA GLY A 18 -30.48 36.50 -4.25
C GLY A 18 -29.08 35.93 -3.95
N GLN A 19 -28.80 35.50 -2.71
CA GLN A 19 -27.56 34.78 -2.37
C GLN A 19 -27.88 33.34 -2.00
N ALA A 20 -27.38 32.39 -2.81
CA ALA A 20 -27.43 30.97 -2.50
C ALA A 20 -26.44 30.66 -1.37
N GLN A 21 -26.93 30.53 -0.13
CA GLN A 21 -26.15 30.01 0.98
C GLN A 21 -26.20 28.48 0.98
N TRP A 22 -25.07 27.85 0.63
CA TRP A 22 -24.88 26.41 0.80
C TRP A 22 -24.59 26.12 2.27
N ARG A 23 -25.62 25.73 3.03
CA ARG A 23 -25.41 25.17 4.37
C ARG A 23 -25.07 23.70 4.24
N SER A 24 -23.77 23.40 4.36
CA SER A 24 -23.32 22.03 4.61
C SER A 24 -23.78 21.59 6.00
N THR A 25 -24.85 20.80 6.07
CA THR A 25 -25.13 19.98 7.26
C THR A 25 -24.23 18.75 7.22
N GLY A 26 -22.91 18.97 7.22
CA GLY A 26 -21.93 17.92 7.40
C GLY A 26 -21.94 17.50 8.86
N GLY A 27 -22.61 16.39 9.16
CA GLY A 27 -22.33 15.64 10.37
C GLY A 27 -20.83 15.36 10.40
N SER A 28 -20.14 15.86 11.42
CA SER A 28 -18.73 15.58 11.65
C SER A 28 -18.61 14.07 11.88
N VAL A 29 -18.30 13.33 10.82
CA VAL A 29 -17.68 12.03 10.97
C VAL A 29 -16.28 12.35 11.48
N GLN A 30 -16.13 12.39 12.81
CA GLN A 30 -14.83 12.24 13.45
C GLN A 30 -14.35 10.82 13.12
N SER A 31 -13.90 10.62 11.90
CA SER A 31 -13.05 9.49 11.57
C SER A 31 -11.74 9.78 12.30
N SER A 32 -11.55 9.13 13.44
CA SER A 32 -10.31 9.19 14.20
C SER A 32 -9.21 8.55 13.37
N MET A 33 -8.66 9.30 12.42
CA MET A 33 -7.51 8.91 11.62
C MET A 33 -6.25 9.07 12.47
N SER A 34 -6.06 8.16 13.42
CA SER A 34 -4.80 7.95 14.14
C SER A 34 -3.78 7.15 13.33
N ALA A 35 -4.03 6.93 12.03
CA ALA A 35 -3.38 5.95 11.16
C ALA A 35 -1.87 6.12 10.91
N PHE A 36 -1.25 7.19 11.44
CA PHE A 36 0.21 7.37 11.36
C PHE A 36 0.87 7.69 12.70
N GLY A 37 0.12 7.71 13.81
CA GLY A 37 0.58 8.25 15.09
C GLY A 37 0.83 7.22 16.20
N SER A 38 0.07 6.13 16.24
CA SER A 38 0.39 5.01 17.14
C SER A 38 1.37 4.09 16.42
N SER A 39 2.63 4.52 16.36
CA SER A 39 3.72 3.68 15.87
C SER A 39 3.72 2.39 16.68
N MET A 40 3.28 1.30 16.04
CA MET A 40 3.59 -0.02 16.51
C MET A 40 5.12 -0.07 16.61
N SER A 41 5.64 -0.19 17.83
CA SER A 41 7.08 -0.28 18.06
C SER A 41 7.53 -1.69 17.73
N LEU A 42 7.43 -2.08 16.46
CA LEU A 42 8.12 -3.26 15.96
C LEU A 42 9.59 -3.13 16.33
N ARG A 43 10.18 -4.22 16.80
CA ARG A 43 11.60 -4.22 17.13
C ARG A 43 12.36 -3.87 15.87
N LYS A 44 13.06 -2.75 15.90
CA LYS A 44 14.01 -2.39 14.84
C LYS A 44 15.16 -3.38 14.90
N ALA A 45 15.56 -3.91 13.75
CA ALA A 45 16.72 -4.77 13.70
C ALA A 45 17.97 -3.95 14.06
N THR A 46 18.70 -4.35 15.10
CA THR A 46 20.05 -3.84 15.33
C THR A 46 20.97 -4.46 14.29
N GLN A 47 21.55 -3.60 13.45
CA GLN A 47 22.33 -3.92 12.27
C GLN A 47 23.48 -4.92 12.57
N SER A 48 23.24 -6.23 12.39
CA SER A 48 24.28 -7.27 12.36
C SER A 48 23.71 -8.64 11.98
N CYS A 49 23.67 -8.96 10.68
CA CYS A 49 23.68 -10.35 10.24
C CYS A 49 24.25 -10.43 8.81
N SER A 50 25.59 -10.52 8.70
CA SER A 50 26.28 -10.65 7.41
C SER A 50 26.34 -12.11 6.98
N SER A 51 25.24 -12.63 6.45
CA SER A 51 25.19 -13.98 5.87
C SER A 51 25.44 -13.91 4.36
N GLN A 52 26.63 -14.29 3.90
CA GLN A 52 26.93 -14.44 2.47
C GLN A 52 26.29 -15.72 1.93
N ILE A 53 25.03 -15.65 1.48
CA ILE A 53 24.38 -16.73 0.75
C ILE A 53 24.10 -16.25 -0.68
N GLY A 54 24.48 -17.07 -1.68
CA GLY A 54 24.59 -16.74 -3.12
C GLY A 54 23.28 -16.48 -3.87
N GLY A 55 22.36 -15.71 -3.28
CA GLY A 55 21.18 -15.19 -3.95
C GLY A 55 21.50 -13.98 -4.84
N ARG A 56 20.68 -13.77 -5.87
CA ARG A 56 20.71 -12.60 -6.75
C ARG A 56 20.45 -11.35 -5.88
N ARG A 57 21.50 -10.61 -5.53
CA ARG A 57 21.38 -9.42 -4.69
C ARG A 57 20.68 -8.30 -5.46
N SER A 58 19.68 -7.69 -4.84
CA SER A 58 19.21 -6.35 -5.21
C SER A 58 20.39 -5.37 -5.08
N ASN A 59 20.40 -4.32 -5.90
CA ASN A 59 21.38 -3.23 -5.76
C ASN A 59 20.98 -2.24 -4.64
N ILE A 60 20.02 -2.62 -3.80
CA ILE A 60 19.48 -1.76 -2.76
C ILE A 60 20.42 -1.78 -1.56
N ASP A 61 20.85 -0.58 -1.14
CA ASP A 61 21.57 -0.40 0.11
C ASP A 61 20.60 -0.54 1.29
N LEU A 62 20.53 -1.75 1.87
CA LEU A 62 19.69 -2.04 3.04
C LEU A 62 20.05 -1.19 4.26
N SER A 63 21.27 -0.64 4.33
CA SER A 63 21.69 0.18 5.46
C SER A 63 20.95 1.53 5.52
N ALA A 64 20.39 1.96 4.40
CA ALA A 64 19.57 3.16 4.29
C ALA A 64 18.08 2.91 4.53
N LEU A 65 17.67 1.65 4.78
CA LEU A 65 16.26 1.28 4.95
C LEU A 65 15.88 1.08 6.42
N THR A 66 14.59 1.24 6.69
CA THR A 66 13.97 0.87 7.95
C THR A 66 13.87 -0.65 8.03
N LEU A 67 14.60 -1.28 8.94
CA LEU A 67 14.62 -2.74 9.11
C LEU A 67 13.73 -3.22 10.25
N VAL A 68 12.91 -4.23 9.96
CA VAL A 68 12.06 -4.93 10.91
C VAL A 68 12.76 -6.22 11.36
N HIS A 69 12.78 -6.49 12.66
CA HIS A 69 13.37 -7.72 13.17
C HIS A 69 12.54 -8.96 12.76
N PRO A 70 13.17 -10.04 12.27
CA PRO A 70 12.46 -11.26 11.86
C PRO A 70 11.65 -11.91 12.98
N ASP A 71 12.13 -11.88 14.23
CA ASP A 71 11.41 -12.41 15.42
C ASP A 71 10.05 -11.76 15.69
N ASN A 72 9.70 -10.66 15.01
CA ASN A 72 8.34 -10.13 15.07
C ASN A 72 7.34 -11.06 14.36
N PHE A 73 7.81 -12.00 13.53
CA PHE A 73 7.01 -12.89 12.70
C PHE A 73 7.33 -14.36 12.94
N GLN A 74 6.35 -15.23 12.67
CA GLN A 74 6.55 -16.67 12.60
C GLN A 74 7.33 -17.03 11.33
N LEU A 75 8.32 -17.91 11.49
CA LEU A 75 9.21 -18.36 10.41
C LEU A 75 9.17 -19.90 10.28
N PRO A 76 9.38 -20.47 9.07
CA PRO A 76 9.57 -19.77 7.79
C PRO A 76 8.27 -19.13 7.28
N VAL A 77 8.39 -18.09 6.46
CA VAL A 77 7.21 -17.41 5.87
C VAL A 77 6.63 -18.19 4.71
N VAL A 78 5.31 -18.15 4.55
CA VAL A 78 4.60 -18.91 3.50
C VAL A 78 4.35 -18.02 2.29
N ARG A 79 4.77 -18.45 1.11
CA ARG A 79 4.47 -17.74 -0.13
C ARG A 79 2.98 -17.85 -0.46
N LEU A 80 2.35 -16.73 -0.77
CA LEU A 80 0.95 -16.66 -1.16
C LEU A 80 0.80 -16.78 -2.67
N GLY A 81 -0.25 -17.48 -3.10
CA GLY A 81 -0.68 -17.49 -4.50
C GLY A 81 -1.22 -16.11 -4.89
N THR A 82 -0.74 -15.54 -5.99
CA THR A 82 -1.20 -14.25 -6.51
C THR A 82 -2.11 -14.46 -7.72
N SER A 83 -3.25 -13.77 -7.75
CA SER A 83 -4.20 -13.79 -8.89
C SER A 83 -3.72 -12.98 -10.12
N GLY A 84 -2.54 -12.37 -10.03
CA GLY A 84 -1.93 -11.54 -11.06
C GLY A 84 -0.96 -10.56 -10.41
N GLY A 85 0.01 -10.04 -11.18
CA GLY A 85 0.97 -9.04 -10.68
C GLY A 85 2.44 -9.40 -10.90
N THR A 86 3.32 -8.45 -10.59
CA THR A 86 4.77 -8.53 -10.87
C THR A 86 5.61 -9.06 -9.70
N ALA A 87 5.09 -9.01 -8.47
CA ALA A 87 5.81 -9.41 -7.26
C ALA A 87 5.02 -10.48 -6.48
N PRO A 88 5.67 -11.58 -6.05
CA PRO A 88 5.03 -12.51 -5.13
C PRO A 88 4.82 -11.87 -3.75
N PHE A 89 3.78 -12.33 -3.07
CA PHE A 89 3.48 -11.98 -1.69
C PHE A 89 3.75 -13.15 -0.76
N PHE A 90 3.97 -12.85 0.51
CA PHE A 90 4.28 -13.80 1.57
C PHE A 90 3.43 -13.47 2.81
N GLN A 91 2.92 -14.51 3.45
CA GLN A 91 2.19 -14.37 4.70
C GLN A 91 3.18 -14.06 5.83
N LEU A 92 2.89 -13.00 6.58
CA LEU A 92 3.61 -12.62 7.78
C LEU A 92 2.68 -12.76 8.97
N VAL A 93 2.88 -13.78 9.79
CA VAL A 93 2.08 -14.02 11.00
C VAL A 93 2.82 -13.42 12.18
N LEU A 94 2.23 -12.46 12.88
CA LEU A 94 2.83 -11.83 14.06
C LEU A 94 3.01 -12.84 15.21
N GLY A 95 4.16 -12.81 15.88
CA GLY A 95 4.47 -13.69 17.01
C GLY A 95 3.69 -13.35 18.28
N ASP A 96 3.76 -12.09 18.73
CA ASP A 96 3.06 -11.57 19.93
C ASP A 96 2.07 -10.47 19.53
N ALA A 97 0.89 -10.86 19.06
CA ALA A 97 -0.11 -9.95 18.51
C ALA A 97 -1.13 -9.47 19.56
N GLN A 98 -0.71 -8.67 20.55
CA GLN A 98 -1.65 -8.21 21.60
C GLN A 98 -2.65 -7.15 21.10
N GLU A 99 -2.24 -6.28 20.18
CA GLU A 99 -3.08 -5.16 19.69
C GLU A 99 -3.64 -5.39 18.27
N PHE A 100 -3.07 -6.34 17.54
CA PHE A 100 -3.37 -6.56 16.12
C PHE A 100 -3.77 -8.01 15.89
N SER A 101 -4.41 -8.29 14.77
CA SER A 101 -4.60 -9.67 14.36
C SER A 101 -3.25 -10.30 13.99
N ALA A 102 -3.19 -11.63 14.01
CA ALA A 102 -1.98 -12.35 13.62
C ALA A 102 -1.57 -12.06 12.15
N ASP A 103 -2.55 -11.86 11.26
CA ASP A 103 -2.34 -11.61 9.83
C ASP A 103 -2.28 -10.12 9.46
N TYR A 104 -1.96 -9.24 10.42
CA TYR A 104 -2.03 -7.79 10.22
C TYR A 104 -1.09 -7.28 9.11
N PHE A 105 0.06 -7.89 8.94
CA PHE A 105 1.05 -7.54 7.92
C PHE A 105 1.11 -8.57 6.80
N ILE A 106 1.58 -8.13 5.63
CA ILE A 106 1.89 -8.96 4.48
C ILE A 106 3.28 -8.57 3.96
N GLY A 107 4.04 -9.57 3.50
CA GLY A 107 5.34 -9.37 2.88
C GLY A 107 5.21 -9.32 1.37
N LYS A 108 5.87 -8.37 0.72
CA LYS A 108 6.00 -8.30 -0.74
C LYS A 108 7.46 -8.42 -1.13
N ASP A 109 7.78 -9.24 -2.13
CA ASP A 109 9.17 -9.42 -2.59
C ASP A 109 9.83 -8.09 -2.98
N LEU A 110 10.91 -7.76 -2.28
CA LEU A 110 11.63 -6.50 -2.44
C LEU A 110 12.31 -6.39 -3.81
N LEU A 111 12.77 -7.50 -4.40
CA LEU A 111 13.42 -7.51 -5.72
C LEU A 111 12.50 -7.00 -6.84
N ARG A 112 11.20 -7.05 -6.61
CA ARG A 112 10.17 -6.59 -7.54
C ARG A 112 9.49 -5.29 -7.10
N ALA A 113 9.96 -4.71 -6.00
CA ALA A 113 9.38 -3.53 -5.34
C ALA A 113 10.43 -2.45 -5.02
N GLU A 114 11.57 -2.42 -5.73
CA GLU A 114 12.69 -1.49 -5.44
C GLU A 114 12.27 0.00 -5.48
N GLY A 115 11.45 0.37 -6.47
CA GLY A 115 10.90 1.72 -6.55
C GLY A 115 9.91 2.05 -5.43
N GLU A 116 9.17 1.05 -4.96
CA GLU A 116 8.14 1.20 -3.95
C GLU A 116 8.74 1.38 -2.55
N VAL A 117 9.77 0.59 -2.19
CA VAL A 117 10.47 0.77 -0.91
C VAL A 117 11.10 2.16 -0.82
N THR A 118 11.71 2.64 -1.92
CA THR A 118 12.31 3.97 -1.98
C THR A 118 11.26 5.06 -1.74
N PHE A 119 10.07 4.91 -2.32
CA PHE A 119 8.96 5.83 -2.13
C PHE A 119 8.50 5.87 -0.66
N TYR A 120 8.30 4.71 -0.02
CA TYR A 120 7.91 4.66 1.39
C TYR A 120 8.95 5.29 2.33
N GLU A 121 10.25 5.03 2.11
CA GLU A 121 11.32 5.65 2.90
C GLU A 121 11.40 7.17 2.71
N GLN A 122 11.16 7.67 1.49
CA GLN A 122 11.07 9.11 1.24
C GLN A 122 9.89 9.74 2.00
N VAL A 123 8.73 9.07 2.02
CA VAL A 123 7.56 9.51 2.77
C VAL A 123 7.85 9.52 4.27
N LEU A 124 8.47 8.47 4.82
CA LEU A 124 8.92 8.44 6.22
C LEU A 124 9.88 9.59 6.52
N GLY A 125 10.83 9.87 5.62
CA GLY A 125 11.75 11.01 5.73
C GLY A 125 11.03 12.36 5.80
N LEU A 126 9.97 12.55 5.01
CA LEU A 126 9.13 13.76 5.05
C LEU A 126 8.37 13.86 6.37
N VAL A 127 7.76 12.77 6.84
CA VAL A 127 7.02 12.69 8.11
C VAL A 127 7.94 12.99 9.30
N ASN A 128 9.16 12.43 9.30
CA ASN A 128 10.14 12.64 10.36
C ASN A 128 10.66 14.08 10.39
N ARG A 129 10.93 14.70 9.23
CA ARG A 129 11.34 16.12 9.13
C ARG A 129 10.25 17.08 9.59
N ALA A 130 8.98 16.71 9.41
CA ALA A 130 7.82 17.41 9.93
C ALA A 130 7.65 17.27 11.46
N GLY A 131 8.59 16.63 12.15
CA GLY A 131 8.55 16.42 13.61
C GLY A 131 7.44 15.45 14.03
N GLY A 132 6.99 14.58 13.13
CA GLY A 132 5.84 13.69 13.36
C GLY A 132 4.50 14.42 13.45
N SER A 133 4.48 15.77 13.35
CA SER A 133 3.25 16.53 13.40
C SER A 133 2.59 16.57 12.03
N GLN A 134 1.39 15.98 11.91
CA GLN A 134 0.59 16.05 10.68
C GLN A 134 0.33 17.49 10.20
N THR A 135 0.42 18.48 11.10
CA THR A 135 0.32 19.90 10.76
C THR A 135 1.41 20.40 9.81
N SER A 136 2.58 19.77 9.79
CA SER A 136 3.68 20.16 8.89
C SER A 136 3.69 19.41 7.55
N LEU A 137 2.93 18.33 7.40
CA LEU A 137 2.65 17.71 6.08
C LEU A 137 1.45 18.36 5.39
N THR A 138 0.58 19.02 6.15
CA THR A 138 -0.57 19.74 5.60
C THR A 138 -0.14 20.99 4.83
N CYS A 139 0.97 21.65 5.20
CA CYS A 139 1.46 22.82 4.48
C CYS A 139 2.04 22.53 3.08
N CYS A 140 2.39 21.28 2.76
CA CYS A 140 2.75 20.89 1.38
C CYS A 140 1.57 20.31 0.59
N GLY A 141 0.36 20.23 1.17
CA GLY A 141 -0.83 19.70 0.51
C GLY A 141 -0.82 18.19 0.23
N LEU A 142 0.27 17.48 0.58
CA LEU A 142 0.41 16.05 0.34
C LEU A 142 -0.21 15.18 1.43
N ALA A 143 -0.43 15.72 2.64
CA ALA A 143 -0.98 14.95 3.76
C ALA A 143 -2.26 14.16 3.41
N PRO A 144 -3.27 14.73 2.71
CA PRO A 144 -4.45 13.98 2.32
C PRO A 144 -4.12 12.80 1.40
N LEU A 145 -3.22 12.99 0.45
CA LEU A 145 -2.81 11.94 -0.50
C LEU A 145 -2.09 10.79 0.22
N LEU A 146 -1.13 11.13 1.08
CA LEU A 146 -0.34 10.14 1.82
C LEU A 146 -1.21 9.33 2.82
N SER A 147 -2.34 9.89 3.26
CA SER A 147 -3.28 9.17 4.15
C SER A 147 -3.95 7.96 3.50
N TYR A 148 -3.95 7.86 2.16
CA TYR A 148 -4.47 6.72 1.41
C TYR A 148 -3.42 5.62 1.17
N MET A 149 -2.17 5.85 1.56
CA MET A 149 -1.13 4.83 1.45
C MET A 149 -1.37 3.70 2.44
N LEU A 150 -0.93 2.50 2.08
CA LEU A 150 -0.89 1.39 3.03
C LEU A 150 0.15 1.68 4.11
N GLU A 151 -0.11 1.22 5.32
CA GLU A 151 0.88 1.27 6.37
C GLU A 151 2.12 0.47 5.97
N TYR A 152 3.29 1.06 6.22
CA TYR A 152 4.58 0.50 5.92
C TYR A 152 5.39 0.36 7.22
N ALA A 153 5.81 -0.87 7.50
CA ALA A 153 6.56 -1.18 8.73
C ALA A 153 8.08 -1.17 8.53
N GLY A 154 8.56 -1.40 7.30
CA GLY A 154 9.98 -1.56 6.99
C GLY A 154 10.24 -2.74 6.07
N VAL A 155 11.51 -3.16 6.00
CA VAL A 155 11.96 -4.36 5.30
C VAL A 155 12.36 -5.43 6.32
N VAL A 156 11.98 -6.68 6.06
CA VAL A 156 12.42 -7.84 6.86
C VAL A 156 13.23 -8.80 5.98
N GLU A 157 14.31 -9.33 6.54
CA GLU A 157 15.07 -10.44 5.96
C GLU A 157 14.68 -11.75 6.67
N CYS A 158 14.15 -12.72 5.94
CA CYS A 158 13.63 -13.96 6.52
C CYS A 158 13.70 -15.16 5.57
N GLN A 159 13.55 -16.38 6.09
CA GLN A 159 13.47 -17.59 5.27
C GLN A 159 12.04 -17.85 4.82
N ALA A 160 11.86 -18.23 3.55
CA ALA A 160 10.57 -18.67 3.00
C ALA A 160 10.49 -20.21 2.91
N GLU A 161 9.29 -20.74 3.13
CA GLU A 161 9.02 -22.17 3.04
C GLU A 161 9.29 -22.69 1.62
N GLY A 162 10.00 -23.81 1.52
CA GLY A 162 10.28 -24.48 0.24
C GLY A 162 11.38 -23.86 -0.62
N GLU A 163 11.92 -22.69 -0.28
CA GLU A 163 12.99 -22.01 -1.04
C GLU A 163 14.42 -22.30 -0.51
N GLY A 164 14.58 -23.36 0.30
CA GLY A 164 15.87 -23.78 0.87
C GLY A 164 16.41 -22.78 1.90
N GLN A 165 17.73 -22.67 2.01
CA GLN A 165 18.41 -21.68 2.89
C GLN A 165 18.46 -20.26 2.28
N SER A 166 17.66 -19.98 1.24
CA SER A 166 17.65 -18.64 0.64
C SER A 166 16.97 -17.65 1.59
N THR A 167 17.62 -16.52 1.81
CA THR A 167 17.05 -15.41 2.55
C THR A 167 16.25 -14.53 1.60
N GLN A 168 14.99 -14.27 1.94
CA GLN A 168 14.11 -13.38 1.22
C GLN A 168 14.13 -11.99 1.88
N GLN A 169 14.04 -10.96 1.06
CA GLN A 169 13.88 -9.58 1.49
C GLN A 169 12.46 -9.16 1.18
N LEU A 170 11.68 -8.82 2.21
CA LEU A 170 10.27 -8.53 2.07
C LEU A 170 9.97 -7.10 2.53
N LEU A 171 9.28 -6.35 1.68
CA LEU A 171 8.60 -5.11 2.04
C LEU A 171 7.39 -5.44 2.91
N VAL A 172 7.40 -5.01 4.17
CA VAL A 172 6.34 -5.29 5.15
C VAL A 172 5.29 -4.19 5.10
N MET A 173 4.06 -4.55 4.71
CA MET A 173 2.95 -3.60 4.55
C MET A 173 1.67 -4.10 5.21
N ARG A 174 0.70 -3.19 5.42
CA ARG A 174 -0.65 -3.55 5.88
C ARG A 174 -1.29 -4.60 4.97
N ASN A 175 -1.75 -5.71 5.56
CA ASN A 175 -2.53 -6.71 4.86
C ASN A 175 -3.98 -6.23 4.67
N MET A 176 -4.38 -5.94 3.43
CA MET A 176 -5.76 -5.53 3.13
C MET A 176 -6.80 -6.66 3.31
N ARG A 177 -6.37 -7.92 3.42
CA ARG A 177 -7.27 -9.07 3.69
C ARG A 177 -7.61 -9.21 5.17
N ASP A 178 -6.82 -8.59 6.04
CA ASP A 178 -7.02 -8.72 7.48
C ASP A 178 -8.38 -8.18 7.93
N GLY A 179 -9.01 -8.88 8.87
CA GLY A 179 -10.35 -8.59 9.36
C GLY A 179 -11.48 -8.87 8.35
N CYS A 180 -11.16 -9.21 7.09
CA CYS A 180 -12.15 -9.48 6.06
C CYS A 180 -12.50 -10.97 6.01
N LYS A 181 -13.78 -11.30 6.19
CA LYS A 181 -14.28 -12.68 5.93
C LYS A 181 -14.22 -13.04 4.44
N CYS A 182 -14.44 -12.05 3.58
CA CYS A 182 -14.39 -12.16 2.13
C CYS A 182 -13.93 -10.80 1.58
N LEU A 183 -12.68 -10.72 1.10
CA LEU A 183 -12.16 -9.50 0.49
C LEU A 183 -12.67 -9.38 -0.95
N ARG A 184 -13.18 -8.20 -1.30
CA ARG A 184 -13.48 -7.81 -2.68
C ARG A 184 -12.60 -6.62 -3.02
N MET A 185 -11.83 -6.72 -4.09
CA MET A 185 -10.83 -5.71 -4.42
C MET A 185 -10.92 -5.35 -5.88
N LEU A 186 -11.00 -4.05 -6.17
CA LEU A 186 -10.90 -3.50 -7.50
C LEU A 186 -9.53 -2.84 -7.63
N ASP A 187 -8.73 -3.29 -8.59
CA ASP A 187 -7.45 -2.66 -8.91
C ASP A 187 -7.66 -1.66 -10.05
N VAL A 188 -7.42 -0.39 -9.75
CA VAL A 188 -7.51 0.71 -10.71
C VAL A 188 -6.13 1.31 -10.87
N LYS A 189 -5.60 1.25 -12.10
CA LYS A 189 -4.34 1.88 -12.45
C LYS A 189 -4.59 3.30 -12.92
N ILE A 190 -3.95 4.26 -12.27
CA ILE A 190 -4.06 5.69 -12.55
C ILE A 190 -2.90 6.14 -13.44
N GLY A 191 -3.19 7.02 -14.39
CA GLY A 191 -2.24 7.66 -15.30
C GLY A 191 -2.64 7.50 -16.77
N GLU A 192 -2.49 8.58 -17.55
CA GLU A 192 -2.68 8.55 -19.01
C GLU A 192 -1.63 7.69 -19.73
N ARG A 193 -0.44 7.56 -19.12
CA ARG A 193 0.65 6.70 -19.56
C ARG A 193 1.12 5.86 -18.39
N THR A 194 1.15 4.54 -18.57
CA THR A 194 1.44 3.60 -17.50
C THR A 194 2.77 2.86 -17.67
N ALA A 195 3.49 3.12 -18.76
CA ALA A 195 4.91 2.82 -18.87
C ALA A 195 5.62 3.79 -19.83
N ASP A 196 6.79 4.23 -19.41
CA ASP A 196 7.76 4.87 -20.28
C ASP A 196 8.99 3.97 -20.47
N ALA A 197 9.66 4.10 -21.61
CA ALA A 197 10.92 3.40 -21.84
C ALA A 197 11.96 3.88 -20.83
N GLY A 198 12.66 2.94 -20.18
CA GLY A 198 13.61 3.24 -19.11
C GLY A 198 12.97 3.46 -17.73
N TRP A 199 11.64 3.59 -17.64
CA TRP A 199 10.95 3.62 -16.35
C TRP A 199 11.08 2.24 -15.68
N GLN A 200 11.69 2.18 -14.50
CA GLN A 200 11.86 0.95 -13.69
C GLN A 200 12.48 -0.20 -14.52
N GLY A 201 13.44 0.12 -15.38
CA GLY A 201 14.13 -0.86 -16.23
C GLY A 201 13.26 -1.48 -17.33
N LYS A 202 12.07 -0.94 -17.62
CA LYS A 202 11.24 -1.40 -18.73
C LYS A 202 11.96 -1.17 -20.06
N SER A 203 12.06 -2.22 -20.86
CA SER A 203 12.62 -2.15 -22.21
C SER A 203 11.73 -1.33 -23.13
N SER A 204 12.30 -0.74 -24.19
CA SER A 204 11.54 0.04 -25.18
C SER A 204 10.41 -0.78 -25.81
N VAL A 205 10.60 -2.09 -26.00
CA VAL A 205 9.57 -2.99 -26.52
C VAL A 205 8.43 -3.16 -25.52
N SER A 206 8.73 -3.31 -24.23
CA SER A 206 7.71 -3.39 -23.18
C SER A 206 6.94 -2.07 -23.08
N ALA A 207 7.63 -0.94 -23.15
CA ALA A 207 7.00 0.38 -23.12
C ALA A 207 6.09 0.60 -24.35
N PHE A 208 6.54 0.19 -25.55
CA PHE A 208 5.72 0.26 -26.76
C PHE A 208 4.46 -0.61 -26.66
N LYS A 209 4.58 -1.86 -26.20
CA LYS A 209 3.41 -2.74 -25.96
C LYS A 209 2.45 -2.12 -24.95
N GLN A 210 2.96 -1.50 -23.89
CA GLN A 210 2.13 -0.81 -22.91
C GLN A 210 1.45 0.42 -23.53
N GLY A 211 2.14 1.19 -24.37
CA GLY A 211 1.54 2.33 -25.07
C GLY A 211 0.38 1.94 -25.98
N LEU A 212 0.49 0.78 -26.66
CA LEU A 212 -0.63 0.21 -27.39
C LEU A 212 -1.80 -0.16 -26.47
N LEU A 213 -1.54 -0.78 -25.31
CA LEU A 213 -2.57 -1.10 -24.33
C LEU A 213 -3.23 0.17 -23.76
N ASP A 214 -2.44 1.19 -23.45
CA ASP A 214 -2.93 2.46 -22.92
C ASP A 214 -3.87 3.15 -23.93
N GLY A 215 -3.59 3.05 -25.23
CA GLY A 215 -4.47 3.55 -26.31
C GLY A 215 -5.71 2.69 -26.60
N LEU A 216 -5.71 1.41 -26.20
CA LEU A 216 -6.86 0.51 -26.33
C LEU A 216 -7.75 0.48 -25.08
N THR A 217 -7.33 1.14 -24.00
CA THR A 217 -8.06 1.23 -22.73
C THR A 217 -8.53 2.66 -22.49
N THR A 218 -9.32 2.88 -21.44
CA THR A 218 -9.75 4.21 -21.01
C THR A 218 -8.60 5.07 -20.46
N SER A 219 -7.38 4.54 -20.35
CA SER A 219 -6.24 5.25 -19.76
C SER A 219 -5.96 6.57 -20.48
N GLN A 220 -5.94 6.56 -21.82
CA GLN A 220 -5.63 7.76 -22.59
C GLN A 220 -6.71 8.85 -22.51
N SER A 221 -7.99 8.47 -22.41
CA SER A 221 -9.11 9.42 -22.41
C SER A 221 -9.57 9.85 -21.02
N GLU A 222 -9.47 8.96 -20.03
CA GLU A 222 -10.00 9.15 -18.67
C GLU A 222 -8.89 9.25 -17.62
N GLY A 223 -7.64 8.95 -17.98
CA GLY A 223 -6.51 8.99 -17.06
C GLY A 223 -6.46 7.81 -16.08
N PHE A 224 -7.25 6.75 -16.29
CA PHE A 224 -7.19 5.50 -15.51
C PHE A 224 -7.78 4.31 -16.27
N ARG A 225 -7.55 3.09 -15.74
CA ARG A 225 -8.25 1.87 -16.18
C ARG A 225 -8.38 0.85 -15.05
N VAL A 226 -9.34 -0.05 -15.18
CA VAL A 226 -9.48 -1.23 -14.31
C VAL A 226 -8.49 -2.32 -14.77
N GLU A 227 -7.62 -2.77 -13.86
CA GLU A 227 -6.65 -3.85 -14.12
C GLU A 227 -7.21 -5.22 -13.72
N GLY A 228 -8.04 -5.27 -12.67
CA GLY A 228 -8.55 -6.53 -12.18
C GLY A 228 -9.59 -6.36 -11.08
N PHE A 229 -10.33 -7.44 -10.84
CA PHE A 229 -11.30 -7.54 -9.77
C PHE A 229 -11.13 -8.90 -9.08
N ASP A 230 -10.84 -8.87 -7.78
CA ASP A 230 -10.71 -10.06 -6.94
C ASP A 230 -11.94 -10.19 -6.03
N GLY A 231 -12.33 -11.44 -5.72
CA GLY A 231 -13.46 -11.74 -4.85
C GLY A 231 -14.85 -11.51 -5.48
N ALA A 232 -15.00 -11.79 -6.78
CA ALA A 232 -16.31 -11.68 -7.43
C ALA A 232 -17.40 -12.47 -6.69
N PRO A 233 -18.65 -11.97 -6.62
CA PRO A 233 -19.74 -12.69 -6.00
C PRO A 233 -19.91 -14.06 -6.68
N LYS A 234 -20.15 -15.09 -5.87
CA LYS A 234 -20.51 -16.41 -6.40
C LYS A 234 -21.82 -16.26 -7.16
N ALA A 235 -21.82 -16.69 -8.42
CA ALA A 235 -23.01 -16.75 -9.25
C ALA A 235 -24.04 -17.74 -8.69
#